data_AF-T1BAA0-F1
#
_entry.id   AF-T1BAA0-F1
#
_cell.length_a   1.000
_cell.length_b   1.000
_cell.length_c   1.000
_cell.angle_alpha   90.00
_cell.angle_beta   90.00
_cell.angle_gamma   90.00
#
_symmetry.space_group_name_H-M   'P 1'
#
loop_
_entity.id
_entity.type
_entity.pdbx_description
1 polymer ?
#
loop_
_entity_poly.entity_id
_entity_poly.type
_entity_poly.pdbx_seq_one_letter_code
_entity_poly.pdbx_strand_id
1 'polypeptide(L)'
;MAHWKTLRSDPDARFERSVSIDAGAIRPTLSYGTHPGMVLDIDAVVPTPTDAQTQRALDYMGLRAGSRLAGTPVDVVFVGSCTNGRLSDLRAAAAVLRGRRVAGSVRMLVVPGSAAVKRAAEQEGLDAVFRAAGAEWREPGCSMCIAMNGDLVAPGQLAVSTSNRNFEGRQGPGARTVLASPASAAAAAVAGHIADPRAYLVEEAVA
;
A
#
# COMPACT_ATOMS: atom_id res chain seq x y z
N MET A 1 30.89 -8.40 4.96
CA MET A 1 30.14 -7.27 4.35
C MET A 1 31.03 -6.26 3.62
N ALA A 2 32.26 -5.98 4.06
CA ALA A 2 33.13 -4.96 3.43
C ALA A 2 33.39 -5.18 1.93
N HIS A 3 33.72 -6.42 1.52
CA HIS A 3 33.93 -6.76 0.11
C HIS A 3 32.69 -6.56 -0.78
N TRP A 4 31.50 -6.94 -0.31
CA TRP A 4 30.25 -6.73 -1.08
C TRP A 4 29.98 -5.25 -1.40
N LYS A 5 30.39 -4.32 -0.52
CA LYS A 5 30.24 -2.88 -0.76
C LYS A 5 31.19 -2.34 -1.83
N THR A 6 32.19 -3.11 -2.26
CA THR A 6 33.13 -2.68 -3.32
C THR A 6 32.65 -3.05 -4.72
N LEU A 7 31.63 -3.91 -4.85
CA LEU A 7 31.05 -4.30 -6.14
C LEU A 7 30.11 -3.19 -6.65
N ARG A 8 30.65 -2.25 -7.43
CA ARG A 8 29.93 -1.14 -8.07
C ARG A 8 30.31 -1.07 -9.55
N SER A 9 29.46 -0.47 -10.38
CA SER A 9 29.79 -0.21 -11.79
C SER A 9 31.05 0.65 -11.90
N ASP A 10 31.83 0.42 -12.96
CA ASP A 10 32.97 1.25 -13.30
C ASP A 10 32.51 2.68 -13.68
N PRO A 11 33.34 3.72 -13.44
CA PRO A 11 32.97 5.11 -13.76
C PRO A 11 32.65 5.37 -15.23
N ASP A 12 33.16 4.54 -16.15
CA ASP A 12 32.96 4.61 -17.59
C ASP A 12 31.93 3.59 -18.12
N ALA A 13 31.19 2.94 -17.22
CA ALA A 13 30.11 2.04 -17.58
C ALA A 13 29.07 2.74 -18.47
N ARG A 14 28.75 2.12 -19.60
CA ARG A 14 27.77 2.63 -20.57
C ARG A 14 26.43 1.96 -20.37
N PHE A 15 25.38 2.76 -20.31
CA PHE A 15 23.99 2.31 -20.24
C PHE A 15 23.27 2.70 -21.53
N GLU A 16 22.39 1.84 -22.04
CA GLU A 16 21.56 2.15 -23.22
C GLU A 16 20.65 3.37 -22.96
N ARG A 17 20.19 3.53 -21.72
CA ARG A 17 19.37 4.64 -21.28
C ARG A 17 19.70 5.02 -19.84
N SER A 18 19.71 6.31 -19.56
CA SER A 18 19.79 6.86 -18.20
C SER A 18 18.56 7.72 -17.94
N VAL A 19 17.93 7.53 -16.78
CA VAL A 19 16.76 8.31 -16.35
C VAL A 19 17.07 8.87 -14.96
N SER A 20 16.95 10.19 -14.80
CA SER A 20 17.13 10.86 -13.51
C SER A 20 15.76 11.17 -12.92
N ILE A 21 15.56 10.82 -11.65
CA ILE A 21 14.30 11.02 -10.92
C ILE A 21 14.60 11.86 -9.68
N ASP A 22 13.94 13.00 -9.54
CA ASP A 22 13.98 13.80 -8.32
C ASP A 22 13.05 13.18 -7.27
N ALA A 23 13.64 12.59 -6.23
CA ALA A 23 12.89 11.97 -5.14
C ALA A 23 12.07 13.00 -4.34
N GLY A 24 12.47 14.27 -4.30
CA GLY A 24 11.74 15.33 -3.61
C GLY A 24 10.44 15.74 -4.30
N ALA A 25 10.33 15.45 -5.60
CA ALA A 25 9.11 15.68 -6.39
C ALA A 25 8.08 14.54 -6.26
N ILE A 26 8.45 13.39 -5.68
CA ILE A 26 7.55 12.23 -5.55
C ILE A 26 6.55 12.48 -4.43
N ARG A 27 5.27 12.52 -4.79
CA ARG A 27 4.15 12.68 -3.87
C ARG A 27 3.60 11.29 -3.50
N PRO A 28 2.73 11.14 -2.47
CA PRO A 28 2.09 9.85 -2.22
C PRO A 28 1.37 9.36 -3.47
N THR A 29 1.75 8.18 -3.96
CA THR A 29 1.27 7.62 -5.24
C THR A 29 0.45 6.36 -4.99
N LEU A 30 -0.62 6.19 -5.78
CA LEU A 30 -1.49 5.02 -5.74
C LEU A 30 -1.77 4.52 -7.14
N SER A 31 -2.06 3.22 -7.28
CA SER A 31 -2.59 2.71 -8.55
C SER A 31 -4.08 3.04 -8.68
N TYR A 32 -4.54 3.46 -9.86
CA TYR A 32 -5.96 3.68 -10.13
C TYR A 32 -6.61 2.58 -10.98
N GLY A 33 -5.80 1.79 -11.71
CA GLY A 33 -6.29 0.78 -12.65
C GLY A 33 -6.03 -0.66 -12.19
N THR A 34 -5.98 -1.59 -13.14
CA THR A 34 -5.86 -3.05 -12.91
C THR A 34 -4.46 -3.59 -13.17
N HIS A 35 -3.43 -2.74 -13.25
CA HIS A 35 -2.04 -3.19 -13.22
C HIS A 35 -1.12 -2.16 -12.56
N PRO A 36 0.08 -2.55 -12.10
CA PRO A 36 0.96 -1.68 -11.31
C PRO A 36 1.50 -0.44 -12.04
N GLY A 37 1.34 -0.36 -13.36
CA GLY A 37 1.78 0.78 -14.18
C GLY A 37 0.74 1.90 -14.30
N MET A 38 -0.51 1.64 -13.92
CA MET A 38 -1.58 2.65 -13.88
C MET A 38 -1.56 3.37 -12.54
N VAL A 39 -0.69 4.36 -12.42
CA VAL A 39 -0.44 5.10 -11.16
C VAL A 39 -0.74 6.59 -11.31
N LEU A 40 -1.13 7.22 -10.21
CA LEU A 40 -1.30 8.67 -10.11
C LEU A 40 -0.96 9.15 -8.69
N ASP A 41 -0.57 10.42 -8.59
CA ASP A 41 -0.40 11.08 -7.30
C ASP A 41 -1.74 11.22 -6.58
N ILE A 42 -1.73 11.17 -5.25
CA ILE A 42 -2.95 11.25 -4.41
C ILE A 42 -3.88 12.44 -4.75
N ASP A 43 -3.30 13.56 -5.19
CA ASP A 43 -4.04 14.80 -5.49
C ASP A 43 -4.48 14.89 -6.97
N ALA A 44 -4.02 13.96 -7.82
CA ALA A 44 -4.34 13.92 -9.24
C ALA A 44 -5.75 13.35 -9.51
N VAL A 45 -6.21 13.56 -10.75
CA VAL A 45 -7.49 13.03 -11.23
C VAL A 45 -7.26 11.79 -12.08
N VAL A 46 -8.23 10.87 -12.04
CA VAL A 46 -8.28 9.69 -12.89
C VAL A 46 -8.28 10.15 -14.36
N PRO A 47 -7.35 9.66 -15.20
CA PRO A 47 -7.22 10.14 -16.57
C PRO A 47 -8.41 9.73 -17.44
N THR A 48 -8.67 10.52 -18.48
CA THR A 48 -9.60 10.12 -19.54
C THR A 48 -9.02 8.92 -20.31
N PRO A 49 -9.78 7.82 -20.47
CA PRO A 49 -9.29 6.64 -21.17
C PRO A 49 -9.05 6.96 -22.65
N THR A 50 -7.86 6.63 -23.15
CA THR A 50 -7.46 6.80 -24.56
C THR A 50 -7.57 5.52 -25.38
N ASP A 51 -7.83 4.39 -24.72
CA ASP A 51 -7.96 3.08 -25.35
C ASP A 51 -8.94 2.18 -24.58
N ALA A 52 -9.32 1.06 -25.22
CA ALA A 52 -10.27 0.11 -24.64
C ALA A 52 -9.74 -0.61 -23.39
N GLN A 53 -8.42 -0.70 -23.22
CA GLN A 53 -7.83 -1.35 -22.04
C GLN A 53 -7.99 -0.46 -20.81
N THR A 54 -7.73 0.84 -20.96
CA THR A 54 -7.90 1.83 -19.90
C THR A 54 -9.37 1.97 -19.53
N GLN A 55 -10.27 2.00 -20.51
CA GLN A 55 -11.72 2.01 -20.24
C GLN A 55 -12.14 0.79 -19.40
N ARG A 56 -11.74 -0.43 -19.80
CA ARG A 56 -12.04 -1.65 -19.02
C ARG A 56 -11.48 -1.60 -17.60
N ALA A 57 -10.27 -1.07 -17.42
CA ALA A 57 -9.68 -0.93 -16.09
C ALA A 57 -10.49 0.03 -15.21
N LEU A 58 -10.97 1.15 -15.77
CA LEU A 58 -11.83 2.08 -15.04
C LEU A 58 -13.18 1.47 -14.69
N ASP A 59 -13.81 0.76 -15.64
CA ASP A 59 -15.08 0.06 -15.43
C ASP A 59 -14.94 -0.99 -14.32
N TYR A 60 -13.87 -1.79 -14.34
CA TYR A 60 -13.58 -2.77 -13.30
C TYR A 60 -13.39 -2.13 -11.93
N MET A 61 -12.63 -1.03 -11.88
CA MET A 61 -12.37 -0.30 -10.64
C MET A 61 -13.57 0.54 -10.17
N GLY A 62 -14.62 0.68 -11.00
CA GLY A 62 -15.77 1.53 -10.73
C GLY A 62 -15.40 3.01 -10.62
N LEU A 63 -14.37 3.44 -11.35
CA LEU A 63 -13.86 4.82 -11.34
C LEU A 63 -14.35 5.61 -12.54
N ARG A 64 -14.49 6.91 -12.37
CA ARG A 64 -14.87 7.84 -13.46
C ARG A 64 -13.68 8.71 -13.84
N ALA A 65 -13.47 8.92 -15.14
CA ALA A 65 -12.51 9.91 -15.61
C ALA A 65 -12.79 11.29 -15.00
N GLY A 66 -11.74 12.03 -14.66
CA GLY A 66 -11.81 13.34 -14.00
C GLY A 66 -12.16 13.30 -12.50
N SER A 67 -12.51 12.13 -11.93
CA SER A 67 -12.70 11.99 -10.48
C SER A 67 -11.36 11.88 -9.75
N ARG A 68 -11.35 12.16 -8.45
CA ARG A 68 -10.19 11.93 -7.59
C ARG A 68 -10.29 10.56 -6.93
N LEU A 69 -9.15 9.89 -6.72
CA LEU A 69 -9.11 8.70 -5.87
C LEU A 69 -9.35 9.06 -4.40
N ALA A 70 -8.74 10.16 -3.93
CA ALA A 70 -8.96 10.66 -2.58
C ALA A 70 -10.46 10.86 -2.32
N GLY A 71 -10.95 10.34 -1.20
CA GLY A 71 -12.37 10.31 -0.86
C GLY A 71 -13.13 9.05 -1.30
N THR A 72 -12.52 8.17 -2.11
CA THR A 72 -13.15 6.90 -2.51
C THR A 72 -13.26 5.97 -1.29
N PRO A 73 -14.47 5.49 -0.93
CA PRO A 73 -14.65 4.58 0.19
C PRO A 73 -13.80 3.30 0.07
N VAL A 74 -13.30 2.83 1.20
CA VAL A 74 -12.48 1.63 1.29
C VAL A 74 -13.19 0.62 2.18
N ASP A 75 -13.17 -0.66 1.77
CA ASP A 75 -13.75 -1.76 2.53
C ASP A 75 -12.68 -2.55 3.28
N VAL A 76 -11.52 -2.74 2.63
CA VAL A 76 -10.44 -3.58 3.14
C VAL A 76 -9.10 -2.86 3.04
N VAL A 77 -8.27 -2.98 4.07
CA VAL A 77 -6.87 -2.51 4.05
C VAL A 77 -5.94 -3.67 4.35
N PHE A 78 -4.89 -3.79 3.55
CA PHE A 78 -3.87 -4.82 3.70
C PHE A 78 -2.48 -4.20 3.80
N VAL A 79 -1.83 -4.38 4.94
CA VAL A 79 -0.43 -4.02 5.17
C VAL A 79 0.38 -5.31 5.36
N GLY A 80 1.34 -5.55 4.48
CA GLY A 80 2.12 -6.78 4.44
C GLY A 80 2.30 -7.30 3.02
N SER A 81 3.44 -7.93 2.77
CA SER A 81 3.78 -8.75 1.60
C SER A 81 5.30 -9.01 1.65
N CYS A 82 5.84 -9.77 0.70
CA CYS A 82 7.29 -9.81 0.49
C CYS A 82 7.88 -8.43 0.11
N THR A 83 7.06 -7.52 -0.42
CA THR A 83 7.48 -6.17 -0.82
C THR A 83 7.50 -5.22 0.36
N ASN A 84 6.40 -5.18 1.13
CA ASN A 84 6.11 -4.14 2.12
C ASN A 84 5.71 -4.73 3.49
N GLY A 85 6.39 -5.80 3.91
CA GLY A 85 6.21 -6.47 5.20
C GLY A 85 7.45 -6.38 6.10
N ARG A 86 8.38 -5.46 5.85
CA ARG A 86 9.59 -5.27 6.66
C ARG A 86 9.26 -4.51 7.93
N LEU A 87 10.18 -4.53 8.89
CA LEU A 87 10.00 -3.82 10.16
C LEU A 87 9.79 -2.30 9.95
N SER A 88 10.51 -1.69 9.01
CA SER A 88 10.32 -0.27 8.64
C SER A 88 8.91 0.03 8.10
N ASP A 89 8.34 -0.91 7.35
CA ASP A 89 7.01 -0.76 6.75
C ASP A 89 5.93 -0.80 7.83
N LEU A 90 6.09 -1.72 8.79
CA LEU A 90 5.22 -1.82 9.96
C LEU A 90 5.32 -0.57 10.83
N ARG A 91 6.52 -0.04 11.06
CA ARG A 91 6.69 1.23 11.78
C ARG A 91 5.99 2.40 11.08
N ALA A 92 6.09 2.50 9.76
CA ALA A 92 5.41 3.54 8.98
C ALA A 92 3.88 3.46 9.10
N ALA A 93 3.30 2.25 9.03
CA ALA A 93 1.87 2.06 9.26
C ALA A 93 1.47 2.36 10.73
N ALA A 94 2.28 1.93 11.70
CA ALA A 94 2.03 2.16 13.12
C ALA A 94 2.09 3.65 13.49
N ALA A 95 2.96 4.44 12.87
CA ALA A 95 3.03 5.90 13.07
C ALA A 95 1.71 6.59 12.72
N VAL A 96 0.99 6.09 11.71
CA VAL A 96 -0.35 6.57 11.34
C VAL A 96 -1.42 6.06 12.31
N LEU A 97 -1.34 4.81 12.77
CA LEU A 97 -2.38 4.20 13.61
C LEU A 97 -2.29 4.56 15.10
N ARG A 98 -1.13 5.02 15.57
CA ARG A 98 -0.92 5.30 17.00
C ARG A 98 -1.95 6.31 17.52
N GLY A 99 -2.70 5.90 18.56
CA GLY A 99 -3.75 6.72 19.17
C GLY A 99 -5.01 6.89 18.32
N ARG A 100 -5.12 6.18 17.18
CA ARG A 100 -6.28 6.24 16.27
C ARG A 100 -6.92 4.86 16.16
N ARG A 101 -8.14 4.80 15.62
CA ARG A 101 -8.85 3.55 15.34
C ARG A 101 -9.14 3.43 13.85
N VAL A 102 -9.11 2.21 13.35
CA VAL A 102 -9.62 1.85 12.03
C VAL A 102 -11.10 2.19 11.99
N ALA A 103 -11.56 2.76 10.88
CA ALA A 103 -12.97 3.08 10.68
C ALA A 103 -13.84 1.81 10.82
N GLY A 104 -14.99 1.90 11.47
CA GLY A 104 -15.81 0.73 11.80
C GLY A 104 -16.32 -0.07 10.59
N SER A 105 -16.33 0.54 9.40
CA SER A 105 -16.67 -0.11 8.12
C SER A 105 -15.49 -0.78 7.42
N VAL A 106 -14.25 -0.57 7.89
CA VAL A 106 -13.03 -1.06 7.25
C VAL A 106 -12.50 -2.28 7.98
N ARG A 107 -12.22 -3.35 7.23
CA ARG A 107 -11.45 -4.49 7.71
C ARG A 107 -9.97 -4.26 7.41
N MET A 108 -9.11 -4.23 8.44
CA MET A 108 -7.66 -4.06 8.25
C MET A 108 -6.88 -5.31 8.67
N LEU A 109 -6.03 -5.82 7.79
CA LEU A 109 -5.10 -6.92 8.05
C LEU A 109 -3.66 -6.41 8.03
N VAL A 110 -2.87 -6.82 9.03
CA VAL A 110 -1.44 -6.54 9.11
C VAL A 110 -0.66 -7.84 9.19
N VAL A 111 0.18 -8.10 8.19
CA VAL A 111 0.94 -9.35 8.01
C VAL A 111 2.44 -9.05 7.94
N PRO A 112 3.23 -9.46 8.94
CA PRO A 112 4.68 -9.35 8.88
C PRO A 112 5.27 -10.19 7.75
N GLY A 113 6.34 -9.71 7.11
CA GLY A 113 6.97 -10.39 5.99
C GLY A 113 7.77 -11.65 6.36
N SER A 114 8.06 -11.86 7.65
CA SER A 114 8.70 -13.07 8.17
C SER A 114 8.50 -13.22 9.68
N ALA A 115 8.78 -14.41 10.22
CA ALA A 115 8.79 -14.65 11.66
C ALA A 115 9.81 -13.77 12.42
N ALA A 116 10.94 -13.45 11.79
CA ALA A 116 11.93 -12.55 12.39
C ALA A 116 11.41 -11.12 12.49
N VAL A 117 10.75 -10.61 11.44
CA VAL A 117 10.13 -9.28 11.46
C VAL A 117 9.00 -9.23 12.48
N LYS A 118 8.16 -10.28 12.57
CA LYS A 118 7.08 -10.36 13.55
C LYS A 118 7.61 -10.24 14.97
N ARG A 119 8.62 -11.05 15.34
CA ARG A 119 9.25 -10.98 16.67
C ARG A 119 9.83 -9.60 16.97
N ALA A 120 10.51 -8.97 16.01
CA ALA A 120 11.05 -7.63 16.20
C ALA A 120 9.95 -6.57 16.37
N ALA A 121 8.87 -6.66 15.59
CA ALA A 121 7.72 -5.77 15.70
C ALA A 121 7.00 -5.92 17.06
N GLU A 122 6.89 -7.15 17.57
CA GLU A 122 6.32 -7.44 18.90
C GLU A 122 7.23 -6.95 20.04
N GLN A 123 8.55 -7.07 19.88
CA GLN A 123 9.51 -6.49 20.83
C GLN A 123 9.43 -4.96 20.91
N GLU A 124 9.04 -4.30 19.82
CA GLU A 124 8.78 -2.85 19.75
C GLU A 124 7.36 -2.46 20.15
N GLY A 125 6.48 -3.43 20.43
CA GLY A 125 5.07 -3.19 20.75
C GLY A 125 4.23 -2.68 19.56
N LEU A 126 4.69 -2.85 18.32
CA LEU A 126 3.94 -2.44 17.13
C LEU A 126 2.64 -3.24 16.98
N ASP A 127 2.68 -4.52 17.37
CA ASP A 127 1.54 -5.42 17.39
C ASP A 127 0.42 -4.92 18.33
N ALA A 128 0.79 -4.30 19.47
CA ALA A 128 -0.15 -3.65 20.37
C ALA A 128 -0.78 -2.40 19.73
N VAL A 129 -0.01 -1.59 18.99
CA VAL A 129 -0.54 -0.45 18.23
C VAL A 129 -1.58 -0.89 17.21
N PHE A 130 -1.28 -1.94 16.42
CA PHE A 130 -2.21 -2.46 15.42
C PHE A 130 -3.49 -3.01 16.05
N ARG A 131 -3.38 -3.81 17.10
CA ARG A 131 -4.57 -4.36 17.80
C ARG A 131 -5.39 -3.28 18.49
N ALA A 132 -4.76 -2.30 19.11
CA ALA A 132 -5.46 -1.17 19.75
C ALA A 132 -6.25 -0.33 18.73
N ALA A 133 -5.71 -0.17 17.51
CA ALA A 133 -6.42 0.48 16.42
C ALA A 133 -7.59 -0.37 15.86
N GLY A 134 -7.67 -1.66 16.20
CA GLY A 134 -8.70 -2.58 15.71
C GLY A 134 -8.29 -3.37 14.46
N ALA A 135 -7.01 -3.35 14.09
CA ALA A 135 -6.50 -4.14 12.98
C ALA A 135 -6.21 -5.59 13.39
N GLU A 136 -6.34 -6.51 12.44
CA GLU A 136 -6.02 -7.92 12.59
C GLU A 136 -4.51 -8.12 12.48
N TRP A 137 -3.83 -8.42 13.60
CA TRP A 137 -2.43 -8.82 13.61
C TRP A 137 -2.29 -10.31 13.24
N ARG A 138 -1.74 -10.60 12.07
CA ARG A 138 -1.70 -11.94 11.47
C ARG A 138 -0.32 -12.60 11.59
N GLU A 139 -0.29 -13.92 11.38
CA GLU A 139 0.95 -14.66 11.24
C GLU A 139 1.64 -14.38 9.89
N PRO A 140 2.99 -14.47 9.81
CA PRO A 140 3.72 -14.16 8.59
C PRO A 140 3.36 -15.12 7.46
N GLY A 141 3.16 -14.56 6.26
CA GLY A 141 2.86 -15.34 5.06
C GLY A 141 2.40 -14.46 3.90
N CYS A 142 2.08 -15.08 2.77
CA CYS A 142 1.61 -14.33 1.61
C CYS A 142 0.19 -13.75 1.81
N SER A 143 -0.68 -14.43 2.57
CA SER A 143 -2.00 -13.93 2.98
C SER A 143 -2.79 -13.33 1.79
N MET A 144 -3.40 -12.16 1.97
CA MET A 144 -4.22 -11.47 0.98
C MET A 144 -3.43 -11.04 -0.26
N CYS A 145 -2.09 -10.93 -0.20
CA CYS A 145 -1.26 -10.60 -1.37
C CYS A 145 -1.52 -11.54 -2.56
N ILE A 146 -1.92 -12.79 -2.26
CA ILE A 146 -2.27 -13.82 -3.24
C ILE A 146 -3.57 -14.55 -2.88
N ALA A 147 -4.46 -13.93 -2.10
CA ALA A 147 -5.78 -14.48 -1.75
C ALA A 147 -5.72 -15.87 -1.06
N MET A 148 -4.74 -16.09 -0.18
CA MET A 148 -4.56 -17.36 0.53
C MET A 148 -5.04 -17.30 1.97
N ASN A 149 -5.17 -18.48 2.60
CA ASN A 149 -5.51 -18.64 4.02
C ASN A 149 -6.87 -18.03 4.41
N GLY A 150 -7.78 -17.87 3.45
CA GLY A 150 -9.09 -17.22 3.65
C GLY A 150 -9.05 -15.69 3.66
N ASP A 151 -7.87 -15.08 3.47
CA ASP A 151 -7.72 -13.62 3.38
C ASP A 151 -8.08 -13.15 1.96
N LEU A 152 -9.37 -12.96 1.75
CA LEU A 152 -9.98 -12.58 0.48
C LEU A 152 -10.67 -11.21 0.60
N VAL A 153 -10.68 -10.49 -0.51
CA VAL A 153 -11.51 -9.30 -0.73
C VAL A 153 -12.76 -9.76 -1.49
N ALA A 154 -13.95 -9.42 -1.00
CA ALA A 154 -15.19 -9.88 -1.61
C ALA A 154 -15.47 -9.15 -2.94
N PRO A 155 -16.27 -9.74 -3.85
CA PRO A 155 -16.65 -9.09 -5.09
C PRO A 155 -17.23 -7.69 -4.87
N GLY A 156 -16.75 -6.71 -5.63
CA GLY A 156 -17.19 -5.31 -5.56
C GLY A 156 -16.52 -4.48 -4.45
N GLN A 157 -15.89 -5.11 -3.45
CA GLN A 157 -15.15 -4.38 -2.43
C GLN A 157 -13.89 -3.73 -2.99
N LEU A 158 -13.53 -2.58 -2.44
CA LEU A 158 -12.28 -1.89 -2.72
C LEU A 158 -11.27 -2.13 -1.58
N ALA A 159 -10.11 -2.64 -1.96
CA ALA A 159 -8.97 -2.84 -1.09
C ALA A 159 -7.87 -1.82 -1.36
N VAL A 160 -7.31 -1.24 -0.29
CA VAL A 160 -6.02 -0.54 -0.35
C VAL A 160 -4.94 -1.47 0.18
N SER A 161 -3.97 -1.79 -0.65
CA SER A 161 -3.09 -2.94 -0.46
C SER A 161 -1.63 -2.56 -0.63
N THR A 162 -0.77 -2.97 0.29
CA THR A 162 0.69 -2.83 0.15
C THR A 162 1.31 -4.00 -0.61
N SER A 163 0.54 -4.73 -1.41
CA SER A 163 1.10 -5.72 -2.34
C SER A 163 1.83 -5.02 -3.50
N ASN A 164 2.38 -5.79 -4.44
CA ASN A 164 2.98 -5.26 -5.67
C ASN A 164 2.17 -5.60 -6.93
N ARG A 165 0.97 -6.19 -6.79
CA ARG A 165 0.16 -6.65 -7.92
C ARG A 165 -1.33 -6.48 -7.63
N ASN A 166 -2.03 -5.85 -8.55
CA ASN A 166 -3.47 -5.57 -8.46
C ASN A 166 -4.24 -5.95 -9.74
N PHE A 167 -3.76 -6.95 -10.48
CA PHE A 167 -4.52 -7.49 -11.59
C PHE A 167 -5.83 -8.11 -11.13
N GLU A 168 -6.81 -8.11 -12.02
CA GLU A 168 -8.17 -8.58 -11.75
C GLU A 168 -8.15 -9.99 -11.16
N GLY A 169 -8.86 -10.19 -10.05
CA GLY A 169 -8.91 -11.49 -9.37
C GLY A 169 -7.75 -11.78 -8.40
N ARG A 170 -6.70 -10.96 -8.35
CA ARG A 170 -5.49 -11.25 -7.53
C ARG A 170 -5.77 -11.42 -6.04
N GLN A 171 -6.59 -10.56 -5.45
CA GLN A 171 -6.95 -10.60 -4.02
C GLN A 171 -8.34 -11.19 -3.78
N GLY A 172 -8.95 -11.79 -4.81
CA GLY A 172 -10.31 -12.33 -4.82
C GLY A 172 -11.03 -12.02 -6.13
N PRO A 173 -11.91 -12.91 -6.63
CA PRO A 173 -12.74 -12.63 -7.81
C PRO A 173 -13.56 -11.34 -7.62
N GLY A 174 -13.48 -10.41 -8.57
CA GLY A 174 -14.21 -9.13 -8.52
C GLY A 174 -13.70 -8.14 -7.47
N ALA A 175 -12.56 -8.40 -6.82
CA ALA A 175 -11.94 -7.48 -5.89
C ALA A 175 -11.27 -6.29 -6.61
N ARG A 176 -11.61 -5.06 -6.22
CA ARG A 176 -10.98 -3.85 -6.74
C ARG A 176 -9.80 -3.50 -5.86
N THR A 177 -8.59 -3.37 -6.41
CA THR A 177 -7.38 -3.21 -5.60
C THR A 177 -6.58 -1.98 -6.02
N VAL A 178 -6.33 -1.11 -5.05
CA VAL A 178 -5.42 0.03 -5.14
C VAL A 178 -4.13 -0.30 -4.41
N LEU A 179 -3.00 -0.27 -5.12
CA LEU A 179 -1.66 -0.40 -4.53
C LEU A 179 -1.25 0.91 -3.88
N ALA A 180 -0.71 0.83 -2.68
CA ALA A 180 -0.26 2.00 -1.92
C ALA A 180 0.90 1.67 -0.98
N SER A 181 1.57 2.71 -0.46
CA SER A 181 2.56 2.58 0.60
C SER A 181 1.92 2.15 1.94
N PRO A 182 2.68 1.60 2.91
CA PRO A 182 2.17 1.29 4.25
C PRO A 182 1.52 2.47 4.97
N ALA A 183 2.10 3.67 4.84
CA ALA A 183 1.53 4.89 5.44
C ALA A 183 0.20 5.27 4.78
N SER A 184 0.13 5.25 3.43
CA SER A 184 -1.10 5.53 2.68
C SER A 184 -2.21 4.51 2.97
N ALA A 185 -1.87 3.23 3.08
CA ALA A 185 -2.81 2.17 3.43
C ALA A 185 -3.37 2.37 4.85
N ALA A 186 -2.51 2.66 5.83
CA ALA A 186 -2.93 2.96 7.19
C ALA A 186 -3.80 4.22 7.28
N ALA A 187 -3.48 5.27 6.50
CA ALA A 187 -4.29 6.49 6.44
C ALA A 187 -5.69 6.19 5.90
N ALA A 188 -5.79 5.36 4.86
CA ALA A 188 -7.07 4.92 4.33
C ALA A 188 -7.89 4.10 5.35
N ALA A 189 -7.22 3.28 6.17
CA ALA A 189 -7.88 2.50 7.21
C ALA A 189 -8.51 3.38 8.30
N VAL A 190 -7.82 4.43 8.71
CA VAL A 190 -8.33 5.40 9.69
C VAL A 190 -9.46 6.24 9.09
N ALA A 191 -9.30 6.68 7.85
CA ALA A 191 -10.25 7.58 7.18
C ALA A 191 -11.56 6.89 6.73
N GLY A 192 -11.52 5.57 6.48
CA GLY A 192 -12.63 4.86 5.83
C GLY A 192 -12.71 5.07 4.32
N HIS A 193 -11.75 5.79 3.75
CA HIS A 193 -11.66 6.14 2.33
C HIS A 193 -10.20 6.41 1.98
N ILE A 194 -9.85 6.42 0.68
CA ILE A 194 -8.49 6.76 0.23
C ILE A 194 -8.14 8.17 0.72
N ALA A 195 -7.08 8.28 1.52
CA ALA A 195 -6.67 9.53 2.15
C ALA A 195 -5.16 9.75 1.99
N ASP A 196 -4.76 11.02 2.06
CA ASP A 196 -3.36 11.41 2.04
C ASP A 196 -2.69 11.10 3.39
N PRO A 197 -1.63 10.27 3.43
CA PRO A 197 -0.94 9.95 4.67
C PRO A 197 -0.30 11.16 5.36
N ARG A 198 0.03 12.22 4.62
CA ARG A 198 0.67 13.43 5.18
C ARG A 198 -0.20 14.09 6.25
N ALA A 199 -1.52 13.95 6.18
CA ALA A 199 -2.44 14.47 7.20
C ALA A 199 -2.41 13.69 8.54
N TYR A 200 -1.77 12.52 8.58
CA TYR A 200 -1.76 11.62 9.73
C TYR A 200 -0.37 11.44 10.36
N LEU A 201 0.67 11.69 9.57
CA LEU A 201 2.05 11.70 10.02
C LEU A 201 2.27 13.03 10.76
N VAL A 202 2.35 12.95 12.09
CA VAL A 202 2.84 14.07 12.88
C VAL A 202 4.35 14.08 12.67
N GLU A 203 4.93 15.22 12.29
CA GLU A 203 6.37 15.41 12.48
C GLU A 203 6.63 15.24 13.98
N GLU A 204 7.22 14.11 14.38
CA GLU A 204 7.94 14.07 15.65
C GLU A 204 9.03 15.12 15.50
N ALA A 205 8.81 16.29 16.09
CA ALA A 205 9.82 17.31 16.22
C ALA A 205 11.04 16.63 16.82
N VAL A 206 12.10 16.52 16.02
CA VAL A 206 13.41 16.07 16.49
C VAL A 206 13.84 17.12 17.52
N ALA A 207 13.69 16.77 18.79
CA ALA A 207 14.27 17.48 19.92
C ALA A 207 15.70 17.02 20.13
#